data_AF-A0A3S5JRL5-F1
#
_entry.id   AF-A0A3S5JRL5-F1
#
_cell.length_a   1.000
_cell.length_b   1.000
_cell.length_c   1.000
_cell.angle_alpha   90.00
_cell.angle_beta   90.00
_cell.angle_gamma   90.00
#
_symmetry.space_group_name_H-M   'P 1'
#
loop_
_entity.id
_entity.type
_entity.pdbx_description
1 polymer ?
#
loop_
_entity_poly.entity_id
_entity_poly.type
_entity_poly.pdbx_seq_one_letter_code
_entity_poly.pdbx_strand_id
1 'polypeptide(L)'
;MSSKKVYWKSVAQLDEKNEIVHKLENNEFVEKIPVDEFLGDEDSMNQSSTNRRDFLKYVGFSTAAATLAACEGPVIKSVPYVVQPEQIIPGIANYYATSIADGFDFASILIKTREGRPIKVENNSEALSMGSANARVHASVLSLYDIKRLQGPKVEGKDVSWNDFYNQLGAKLKAMGNSGKHVVILTQTFASPTTQSILNKFIKQFPNIRHVTYDAISSSAALDAFENIYGVRALADYDFSKAETIVSIA
;
A
#
# COMPACT_ATOMS: atom_id res chain seq x y z
N MET A 1 -26.91 8.34 -9.87
CA MET A 1 -26.93 9.79 -10.17
C MET A 1 -28.15 10.38 -9.48
N SER A 2 -27.97 11.17 -8.41
CA SER A 2 -29.09 11.92 -7.83
C SER A 2 -29.37 13.11 -8.76
N SER A 3 -30.56 13.14 -9.38
CA SER A 3 -30.97 14.19 -10.33
C SER A 3 -31.32 15.52 -9.67
N LYS A 4 -31.24 15.61 -8.33
CA LYS A 4 -31.54 16.84 -7.59
C LYS A 4 -30.25 17.38 -6.97
N LYS A 5 -29.66 18.38 -7.63
CA LYS A 5 -28.52 19.14 -7.06
C LYS A 5 -29.03 19.93 -5.85
N VAL A 6 -28.47 19.65 -4.68
CA VAL A 6 -28.80 20.36 -3.44
C VAL A 6 -27.80 21.50 -3.31
N TYR A 7 -28.28 22.72 -3.50
CA TYR A 7 -27.48 23.93 -3.29
C TYR A 7 -27.60 24.40 -1.85
N TRP A 8 -26.56 25.05 -1.35
CA TRP A 8 -26.62 25.72 -0.06
C TRP A 8 -27.65 26.85 -0.14
N LYS A 9 -28.64 26.83 0.76
CA LYS A 9 -29.66 27.87 0.91
C LYS A 9 -29.44 28.56 2.24
N SER A 10 -29.52 29.89 2.25
CA SER A 10 -29.60 30.64 3.51
C SER A 10 -30.89 30.30 4.26
N VAL A 11 -30.91 30.54 5.57
CA VAL A 11 -32.10 30.32 6.42
C VAL A 11 -33.33 31.06 5.89
N ALA A 12 -33.14 32.24 5.29
CA ALA A 12 -34.23 33.01 4.67
C ALA A 12 -34.74 32.41 3.35
N GLN A 13 -33.88 31.74 2.56
CA GLN A 13 -34.24 31.06 1.30
C GLN A 13 -34.87 29.67 1.52
N LEU A 14 -34.81 29.15 2.74
CA LEU A 14 -35.52 27.92 3.14
C LEU A 14 -37.01 28.17 3.39
N ASP A 15 -37.41 29.41 3.69
CA ASP A 15 -38.81 29.80 3.85
C ASP A 15 -39.40 30.27 2.51
N GLU A 16 -40.19 29.40 1.89
CA GLU A 16 -40.81 29.64 0.58
C GLU A 16 -41.78 30.84 0.56
N LYS A 17 -42.21 31.34 1.73
CA LYS A 17 -43.15 32.47 1.86
C LYS A 17 -42.46 33.82 2.11
N ASN A 18 -41.13 33.86 2.16
CA ASN A 18 -40.40 35.08 2.47
C ASN A 18 -40.42 36.06 1.28
N GLU A 19 -41.29 37.07 1.34
CA GLU A 19 -41.46 38.06 0.27
C GLU A 19 -40.20 38.86 -0.05
N ILE A 20 -39.28 39.02 0.91
CA ILE A 20 -38.03 39.79 0.72
C ILE A 20 -37.10 39.02 -0.21
N VAL A 21 -36.98 37.70 0.00
CA VAL A 21 -36.15 36.83 -0.84
C VAL A 21 -36.73 36.76 -2.25
N HIS A 22 -38.03 36.56 -2.39
CA HIS A 22 -38.71 36.57 -3.70
C HIS A 22 -38.55 37.90 -4.44
N LYS A 23 -38.60 39.04 -3.73
CA LYS A 23 -38.36 40.36 -4.35
C LYS A 23 -36.90 40.53 -4.78
N LEU A 24 -35.94 40.05 -4.00
CA LEU A 24 -34.52 40.14 -4.34
C LEU A 24 -34.15 39.23 -5.51
N GLU A 25 -34.68 38.00 -5.57
CA GLU A 25 -34.48 37.08 -6.70
C GLU A 25 -35.06 37.65 -8.01
N ASN A 26 -36.23 38.28 -7.95
CA ASN A 26 -36.87 38.86 -9.14
C ASN A 26 -36.28 40.23 -9.55
N ASN A 27 -35.60 40.94 -8.65
CA ASN A 27 -35.02 42.27 -8.90
C ASN A 27 -33.49 42.27 -8.97
N GLU A 28 -32.84 41.11 -9.10
CA GLU A 28 -31.37 41.03 -9.24
C GLU A 28 -30.89 41.78 -10.49
N PHE A 29 -31.76 41.93 -11.49
CA PHE A 29 -31.56 42.75 -12.69
C PHE A 29 -32.70 43.74 -12.90
N VAL A 30 -32.36 44.98 -13.28
CA VAL A 30 -33.31 46.08 -13.57
C VAL A 30 -34.22 45.75 -14.76
N GLU A 31 -33.75 44.91 -15.68
CA GLU A 31 -34.51 44.37 -16.82
C GLU A 31 -34.33 42.85 -16.85
N LYS A 32 -35.40 42.12 -17.21
CA LYS A 32 -35.35 40.67 -17.37
C LYS A 32 -34.46 40.35 -18.57
N ILE A 33 -33.32 39.71 -18.30
CA ILE A 33 -32.38 39.31 -19.35
C ILE A 33 -33.10 38.24 -20.21
N PRO A 34 -33.25 38.42 -21.53
CA PRO A 34 -33.94 37.47 -22.41
C PRO A 34 -33.02 36.27 -22.70
N VAL A 35 -32.76 35.46 -21.67
CA VAL A 35 -31.85 34.31 -21.75
C VAL A 35 -32.40 33.23 -22.70
N ASP A 36 -33.72 33.06 -22.71
CA ASP A 36 -34.41 32.06 -23.55
C ASP A 36 -34.40 32.44 -25.04
N GLU A 37 -34.43 33.74 -25.38
CA GLU A 37 -34.45 34.23 -26.76
C GLU A 37 -33.05 34.21 -27.40
N PHE A 38 -31.98 34.26 -26.60
CA PHE A 38 -30.59 34.23 -27.08
C PHE A 38 -29.95 32.84 -27.07
N LEU A 39 -30.30 31.97 -26.10
CA LEU A 39 -29.74 30.61 -26.00
C LEU A 39 -30.69 29.51 -26.50
N GLY A 40 -31.96 29.82 -26.76
CA GLY A 40 -32.98 28.84 -27.13
C GLY A 40 -33.12 28.57 -28.63
N ASP A 41 -32.64 29.47 -29.49
CA ASP A 41 -32.78 29.36 -30.95
C ASP A 41 -31.51 29.86 -31.67
N GLU A 42 -30.95 29.07 -32.59
CA GLU A 42 -29.72 29.47 -33.32
C GLU A 42 -29.98 30.63 -34.32
N ASP A 43 -31.22 30.77 -34.79
CA ASP A 43 -31.64 31.79 -35.75
C ASP A 43 -31.81 33.18 -35.13
N SER A 44 -32.26 33.27 -33.86
CA SER A 44 -32.40 34.54 -33.12
C SER A 44 -31.05 35.15 -32.72
N MET A 45 -30.03 34.29 -32.52
CA MET A 45 -28.67 34.71 -32.23
C MET A 45 -27.97 35.36 -33.44
N ASN A 46 -28.34 34.96 -34.66
CA ASN A 46 -27.81 35.53 -35.90
C ASN A 46 -28.52 36.83 -36.35
N GLN A 47 -29.76 37.06 -35.91
CA GLN A 47 -30.54 38.24 -36.31
C GLN A 47 -30.54 39.38 -35.28
N SER A 48 -30.13 39.13 -34.04
CA SER A 48 -30.13 40.15 -32.98
C SER A 48 -28.87 41.03 -33.00
N SER A 49 -29.05 42.33 -33.28
CA SER A 49 -27.99 43.33 -33.09
C SER A 49 -27.85 43.63 -31.59
N THR A 50 -27.09 42.80 -30.86
CA THR A 50 -26.87 43.02 -29.44
C THR A 50 -26.01 44.28 -29.21
N ASN A 51 -26.42 45.15 -28.28
CA ASN A 51 -25.61 46.31 -27.91
C ASN A 51 -24.34 45.81 -27.18
N ARG A 52 -23.19 46.48 -27.36
CA ARG A 52 -21.92 46.12 -26.67
C ARG A 52 -22.09 45.88 -25.17
N ARG A 53 -23.01 46.64 -24.55
CA ARG A 53 -23.37 46.50 -23.13
C ARG A 53 -23.97 45.13 -22.81
N ASP A 54 -24.88 44.63 -23.64
CA ASP A 54 -25.59 43.38 -23.37
C ASP A 54 -24.71 42.18 -23.66
N PHE A 55 -23.88 42.23 -24.72
CA PHE A 55 -22.82 41.25 -24.93
C PHE A 55 -21.88 41.13 -23.71
N LEU A 56 -21.42 42.25 -23.14
CA LEU A 56 -20.58 42.23 -21.94
C LEU A 56 -21.29 41.68 -20.71
N LYS A 57 -22.60 41.91 -20.55
CA LYS A 57 -23.39 41.25 -19.50
C LYS A 57 -23.40 39.73 -19.71
N TYR A 58 -23.68 39.25 -20.91
CA TYR A 58 -23.74 37.81 -21.20
C TYR A 58 -22.39 37.12 -21.01
N VAL A 59 -21.31 37.66 -21.57
CA VAL A 59 -19.95 37.11 -21.40
C VAL A 59 -19.50 37.19 -19.94
N GLY A 60 -19.82 38.29 -19.25
CA GLY A 60 -19.55 38.44 -17.83
C GLY A 60 -20.27 37.39 -16.97
N PHE A 61 -21.58 37.18 -17.20
CA PHE A 61 -22.37 36.20 -16.46
C PHE A 61 -21.98 34.75 -16.77
N SER A 62 -21.78 34.42 -18.04
CA SER A 62 -21.37 33.06 -18.44
C SER A 62 -19.97 32.70 -17.92
N THR A 63 -19.03 33.65 -17.96
CA THR A 63 -17.67 33.45 -17.41
C THR A 63 -17.69 33.39 -15.88
N ALA A 64 -18.47 34.24 -15.21
CA ALA A 64 -18.62 34.21 -13.75
C ALA A 64 -19.30 32.91 -13.27
N ALA A 65 -20.34 32.45 -13.96
CA ALA A 65 -21.02 31.19 -13.64
C ALA A 65 -20.11 29.97 -13.87
N ALA A 66 -19.33 29.96 -14.97
CA ALA A 66 -18.36 28.91 -15.24
C ALA A 66 -17.22 28.87 -14.21
N THR A 67 -16.74 30.04 -13.76
CA THR A 67 -15.68 30.11 -12.73
C THR A 67 -16.18 29.69 -11.35
N LEU A 68 -17.42 29.99 -10.97
CA LEU A 68 -18.06 29.49 -9.74
C LEU A 68 -18.19 27.96 -9.74
N ALA A 69 -18.61 27.37 -10.88
CA ALA A 69 -18.68 25.90 -11.02
C ALA A 69 -17.29 25.23 -11.05
N ALA A 70 -16.26 25.94 -11.53
CA ALA A 70 -14.88 25.44 -11.57
C ALA A 70 -14.13 25.53 -10.22
N CYS A 71 -14.68 26.24 -9.23
CA CYS A 71 -14.09 26.38 -7.90
C CYS A 71 -14.62 25.36 -6.87
N GLU A 72 -15.43 24.38 -7.28
CA GLU A 72 -15.87 23.31 -6.38
C GLU A 72 -14.73 22.29 -6.15
N GLY A 73 -14.07 22.41 -5.00
CA GLY A 73 -13.09 21.42 -4.55
C GLY A 73 -13.71 20.03 -4.40
N PRO A 74 -12.95 18.95 -4.62
CA PRO A 74 -13.48 17.60 -4.51
C PRO A 74 -13.98 17.31 -3.09
N VAL A 75 -15.14 16.66 -2.96
CA VAL A 75 -15.69 16.25 -1.66
C VAL A 75 -14.81 15.14 -1.07
N ILE A 76 -14.08 15.46 0.01
CA ILE A 76 -13.25 14.51 0.75
C ILE A 76 -14.15 13.73 1.73
N LYS A 77 -14.20 12.40 1.58
CA LYS A 77 -14.97 11.53 2.48
C LYS A 77 -14.07 10.98 3.59
N SER A 78 -14.58 10.99 4.82
CA SER A 78 -13.96 10.32 5.96
C SER A 78 -14.75 9.06 6.29
N VAL A 79 -14.11 7.90 6.25
CA VAL A 79 -14.74 6.59 6.52
C VAL A 79 -14.26 6.07 7.87
N PRO A 80 -15.12 6.02 8.90
CA PRO A 80 -14.76 5.47 10.21
C PRO A 80 -14.72 3.94 10.19
N TYR A 81 -14.14 3.35 11.24
CA TYR A 81 -14.21 1.92 11.47
C TYR A 81 -15.66 1.47 11.68
N VAL A 82 -16.04 0.34 11.07
CA VAL A 82 -17.33 -0.33 11.36
C VAL A 82 -17.30 -0.92 12.78
N VAL A 83 -16.20 -1.60 13.12
CA VAL A 83 -15.88 -2.08 14.46
C VAL A 83 -14.45 -1.66 14.75
N GLN A 84 -14.27 -0.73 15.69
CA GLN A 84 -12.94 -0.21 16.01
C GLN A 84 -12.20 -1.17 16.96
N PRO A 85 -10.96 -1.57 16.62
CA PRO A 85 -10.11 -2.30 17.56
C PRO A 85 -9.68 -1.39 18.72
N GLU A 86 -9.71 -1.91 19.95
CA GLU A 86 -9.37 -1.16 21.17
C GLU A 86 -7.96 -0.55 21.12
N GLN A 87 -7.00 -1.28 20.54
CA GLN A 87 -5.60 -0.87 20.47
C GLN A 87 -5.32 0.23 19.43
N ILE A 88 -6.29 0.59 18.58
CA ILE A 88 -6.09 1.55 17.50
C ILE A 88 -6.87 2.82 17.80
N ILE A 89 -6.13 3.90 18.08
CA ILE A 89 -6.68 5.25 18.20
C ILE A 89 -6.29 6.02 16.93
N PRO A 90 -7.25 6.37 16.04
CA PRO A 90 -6.97 7.09 14.80
C PRO A 90 -6.19 8.38 15.08
N GLY A 91 -5.10 8.59 14.34
CA GLY A 91 -4.22 9.74 14.52
C GLY A 91 -3.08 9.54 15.51
N ILE A 92 -3.04 8.44 16.25
CA ILE A 92 -1.92 8.04 17.11
C ILE A 92 -1.17 6.87 16.47
N ALA A 93 0.16 6.93 16.45
CA ALA A 93 0.98 5.86 15.88
C ALA A 93 1.24 4.75 16.91
N ASN A 94 1.20 3.50 16.46
CA ASN A 94 1.56 2.33 17.26
C ASN A 94 2.90 1.77 16.80
N TYR A 95 3.68 1.21 17.73
CA TYR A 95 4.95 0.57 17.45
C TYR A 95 4.84 -0.93 17.77
N TYR A 96 5.24 -1.76 16.81
CA TYR A 96 5.24 -3.21 16.96
C TYR A 96 6.66 -3.74 16.89
N ALA A 97 7.04 -4.58 17.86
CA ALA A 97 8.32 -5.26 17.86
C ALA A 97 8.31 -6.42 16.88
N THR A 98 9.22 -6.40 15.90
CA THR A 98 9.35 -7.42 14.87
C THR A 98 10.83 -7.69 14.56
N SER A 99 11.07 -8.65 13.67
CA SER A 99 12.40 -8.94 13.14
C SER A 99 12.32 -9.09 11.63
N ILE A 100 13.37 -8.69 10.92
CA ILE A 100 13.56 -8.97 9.50
C ILE A 100 14.65 -10.02 9.34
N ALA A 101 14.42 -10.94 8.41
CA ALA A 101 15.34 -12.01 8.04
C ALA A 101 15.06 -12.38 6.57
N ASP A 102 15.62 -11.60 5.64
CA ASP A 102 15.35 -11.75 4.20
C ASP A 102 16.33 -12.70 3.49
N GLY A 103 17.21 -13.36 4.25
CA GLY A 103 18.23 -14.27 3.74
C GLY A 103 19.59 -13.61 3.55
N PHE A 104 19.66 -12.28 3.64
CA PHE A 104 20.91 -11.53 3.59
C PHE A 104 21.02 -10.57 4.78
N ASP A 105 20.02 -9.72 4.98
CA ASP A 105 19.92 -8.79 6.10
C ASP A 105 19.08 -9.38 7.24
N PHE A 106 19.60 -9.22 8.45
CA PHE A 106 18.96 -9.63 9.70
C PHE A 106 18.97 -8.47 10.68
N ALA A 107 17.82 -8.12 11.24
CA ALA A 107 17.72 -7.09 12.27
C ALA A 107 16.49 -7.26 13.16
N SER A 108 16.63 -6.86 14.42
CA SER A 108 15.55 -6.71 15.39
C SER A 108 15.08 -5.26 15.34
N ILE A 109 13.81 -5.04 14.97
CA ILE A 109 13.31 -3.72 14.59
C ILE A 109 11.96 -3.41 15.24
N LEU A 110 11.62 -2.12 15.29
CA LEU A 110 10.29 -1.64 15.63
C LEU A 110 9.63 -1.09 14.37
N ILE A 111 8.38 -1.49 14.12
CA ILE A 111 7.61 -0.96 13.01
C ILE A 111 6.61 0.05 13.54
N LYS A 112 6.79 1.30 13.11
CA LYS A 112 5.79 2.35 13.31
C LYS A 112 4.64 2.12 12.33
N THR A 113 3.43 2.10 12.85
CA THR A 113 2.20 1.88 12.09
C THR A 113 1.22 3.03 12.26
N ARG A 114 0.40 3.24 11.23
CA ARG A 114 -0.75 4.16 11.22
C ARG A 114 -2.00 3.37 10.93
N GLU A 115 -2.93 3.29 11.89
CA GLU A 115 -4.20 2.57 11.71
C GLU A 115 -4.02 1.15 11.14
N GLY A 116 -2.94 0.46 11.55
CA GLY A 116 -2.56 -0.89 11.09
C GLY A 116 -1.66 -0.95 9.85
N ARG A 117 -1.33 0.17 9.20
CA ARG A 117 -0.41 0.23 8.05
C ARG A 117 1.02 0.56 8.50
N PRO A 118 2.02 -0.31 8.25
CA PRO A 118 3.43 0.00 8.46
C PRO A 118 3.85 1.26 7.69
N ILE A 119 4.50 2.22 8.35
CA ILE A 119 4.96 3.45 7.67
C ILE A 119 6.46 3.68 7.77
N LYS A 120 7.11 3.12 8.80
CA LYS A 120 8.54 3.33 9.03
C LYS A 120 9.13 2.21 9.87
N VAL A 121 10.35 1.81 9.52
CA VAL A 121 11.22 0.99 10.37
C VAL A 121 12.01 1.88 11.31
N GLU A 122 11.99 1.55 12.60
CA GLU A 122 12.79 2.14 13.67
C GLU A 122 13.68 1.07 14.30
N ASN A 123 14.77 1.50 14.93
CA ASN A 123 15.68 0.61 15.65
C ASN A 123 15.05 0.13 16.96
N ASN A 124 15.32 -1.12 17.32
CA ASN A 124 14.91 -1.66 18.61
C ASN A 124 16.09 -1.62 19.60
N SER A 125 16.17 -0.56 20.39
CA SER A 125 17.22 -0.39 21.41
C SER A 125 17.12 -1.38 22.58
N GLU A 126 15.96 -2.00 22.79
CA GLU A 126 15.76 -3.02 23.82
C GLU A 126 16.15 -4.43 23.33
N ALA A 127 16.43 -4.61 22.04
CA ALA A 127 16.85 -5.89 21.51
C ALA A 127 18.28 -6.25 21.96
N LEU A 128 18.45 -7.48 22.44
CA LEU A 128 19.74 -8.01 22.90
C LEU A 128 20.79 -8.10 21.78
N SER A 129 20.35 -8.28 20.53
CA SER A 129 21.21 -8.45 19.37
C SER A 129 20.57 -7.85 18.12
N MET A 130 21.40 -7.28 17.24
CA MET A 130 20.99 -6.72 15.95
C MET A 130 19.87 -5.68 16.07
N GLY A 131 19.85 -4.87 17.14
CA GLY A 131 18.82 -3.85 17.40
C GLY A 131 18.87 -2.64 16.47
N SER A 132 19.79 -2.61 15.51
CA SER A 132 19.96 -1.51 14.55
C SER A 132 19.68 -1.98 13.13
N ALA A 133 18.84 -1.24 12.42
CA ALA A 133 18.55 -1.45 11.02
C ALA A 133 19.60 -0.75 10.13
N ASN A 134 20.00 -1.41 9.05
CA ASN A 134 20.79 -0.79 8.00
C ASN A 134 19.89 -0.07 6.98
N ALA A 135 20.49 0.59 5.98
CA ALA A 135 19.76 1.35 4.97
C ALA A 135 18.79 0.47 4.15
N ARG A 136 19.16 -0.77 3.82
CA ARG A 136 18.30 -1.70 3.08
C ARG A 136 17.08 -2.12 3.90
N VAL A 137 17.29 -2.41 5.19
CA VAL A 137 16.22 -2.73 6.13
C VAL A 137 15.26 -1.55 6.27
N HIS A 138 15.75 -0.31 6.39
CA HIS A 138 14.86 0.87 6.42
C HIS A 138 14.04 1.01 5.12
N ALA A 139 14.62 0.67 3.97
CA ALA A 139 13.94 0.72 2.68
C ALA A 139 12.93 -0.42 2.46
N SER A 140 12.99 -1.50 3.24
CA SER A 140 12.12 -2.69 3.08
C SER A 140 10.61 -2.39 3.13
N VAL A 141 10.20 -1.30 3.78
CA VAL A 141 8.80 -0.84 3.81
C VAL A 141 8.30 -0.53 2.40
N LEU A 142 9.16 -0.04 1.50
CA LEU A 142 8.79 0.22 0.12
C LEU A 142 8.47 -1.07 -0.64
N SER A 143 9.21 -2.15 -0.35
CA SER A 143 8.94 -3.46 -0.93
C SER A 143 7.59 -4.02 -0.49
N LEU A 144 7.06 -3.65 0.68
CA LEU A 144 5.71 -4.02 1.09
C LEU A 144 4.64 -3.31 0.23
N TYR A 145 4.87 -2.05 -0.12
CA TYR A 145 3.93 -1.20 -0.87
C TYR A 145 4.14 -1.21 -2.38
N ASP A 146 4.99 -2.10 -2.90
CA ASP A 146 5.20 -2.22 -4.34
C ASP A 146 3.97 -2.81 -5.05
N ILE A 147 3.42 -2.04 -6.00
CA ILE A 147 2.27 -2.43 -6.82
C ILE A 147 2.57 -3.55 -7.81
N LYS A 148 3.85 -3.81 -8.12
CA LYS A 148 4.27 -4.87 -9.06
C LYS A 148 4.36 -6.25 -8.41
N ARG A 149 4.07 -6.35 -7.11
CA ARG A 149 4.02 -7.64 -6.41
C ARG A 149 2.96 -8.55 -7.01
N LEU A 150 3.28 -9.84 -7.03
CA LEU A 150 2.35 -10.88 -7.45
C LEU A 150 1.16 -10.93 -6.48
N GLN A 151 -0.05 -10.70 -7.00
CA GLN A 151 -1.28 -10.61 -6.19
C GLN A 151 -1.88 -11.99 -5.84
N GLY A 152 -1.48 -13.05 -6.55
CA GLY A 152 -2.01 -14.39 -6.35
C GLY A 152 -1.19 -15.46 -7.08
N PRO A 153 -1.44 -16.75 -6.79
CA PRO A 153 -0.70 -17.83 -7.39
C PRO A 153 -1.02 -17.96 -8.88
N LYS A 154 0.00 -18.37 -9.65
CA LYS A 154 -0.13 -18.65 -11.08
C LYS A 154 0.34 -20.06 -11.40
N VAL A 155 -0.35 -20.72 -12.32
CA VAL A 155 0.04 -22.02 -12.89
C VAL A 155 0.11 -21.85 -14.40
N GLU A 156 1.28 -22.14 -14.98
CA GLU A 156 1.52 -22.00 -16.43
C GLU A 156 1.17 -20.59 -16.95
N GLY A 157 1.47 -19.56 -16.14
CA GLY A 157 1.22 -18.16 -16.46
C GLY A 157 -0.22 -17.68 -16.22
N LYS A 158 -1.16 -18.58 -15.87
CA LYS A 158 -2.56 -18.25 -15.62
C LYS A 158 -2.85 -18.10 -14.13
N ASP A 159 -3.68 -17.13 -13.78
CA ASP A 159 -4.14 -16.94 -12.40
C ASP A 159 -5.00 -18.12 -11.94
N VAL A 160 -4.75 -18.61 -10.73
CA VAL A 160 -5.54 -19.68 -10.10
C VAL A 160 -5.92 -19.29 -8.68
N SER A 161 -6.96 -19.93 -8.12
CA SER A 161 -7.29 -19.75 -6.72
C SER A 161 -6.26 -20.44 -5.80
N TRP A 162 -6.12 -19.96 -4.56
CA TRP A 162 -5.27 -20.62 -3.56
C TRP A 162 -5.69 -22.07 -3.31
N ASN A 163 -7.00 -22.36 -3.28
CA ASN A 163 -7.51 -23.71 -3.07
C ASN A 163 -7.11 -24.65 -4.22
N ASP A 164 -7.25 -24.20 -5.47
CA ASP A 164 -6.85 -24.99 -6.63
C ASP A 164 -5.33 -25.22 -6.65
N PHE A 165 -4.55 -24.18 -6.31
CA PHE A 165 -3.11 -24.29 -6.21
C PHE A 165 -2.69 -25.35 -5.18
N TYR A 166 -3.25 -25.32 -3.97
CA TYR A 166 -2.95 -26.30 -2.92
C TYR A 166 -3.37 -27.73 -3.30
N ASN A 167 -4.55 -27.89 -3.89
CA ASN A 167 -5.04 -29.19 -4.34
C ASN A 167 -4.13 -29.80 -5.42
N GLN A 168 -3.75 -28.99 -6.42
CA GLN A 168 -2.87 -29.42 -7.50
C GLN A 168 -1.47 -29.76 -6.99
N LEU A 169 -0.90 -28.92 -6.13
CA LEU A 169 0.43 -29.14 -5.54
C LEU A 169 0.45 -30.42 -4.69
N GLY A 170 -0.55 -30.60 -3.82
CA GLY A 170 -0.68 -31.78 -2.97
C GLY A 170 -0.83 -33.06 -3.77
N ALA A 171 -1.63 -33.04 -4.85
CA ALA A 171 -1.77 -34.18 -5.76
C ALA A 171 -0.45 -34.51 -6.48
N LYS A 172 0.27 -33.50 -6.97
CA LYS A 172 1.58 -33.68 -7.64
C LYS A 172 2.64 -34.24 -6.69
N LEU A 173 2.73 -33.74 -5.46
CA LEU A 173 3.69 -34.23 -4.47
C LEU A 173 3.44 -35.72 -4.13
N LYS A 174 2.18 -36.10 -3.93
CA LYS A 174 1.79 -37.51 -3.69
C LYS A 174 2.13 -38.40 -4.88
N ALA A 175 1.81 -37.97 -6.10
CA ALA A 175 2.12 -38.72 -7.31
C ALA A 175 3.64 -38.89 -7.51
N MET A 176 4.43 -37.85 -7.24
CA MET A 176 5.89 -37.91 -7.32
C MET A 176 6.48 -38.87 -6.28
N GLY A 177 5.95 -38.87 -5.06
CA GLY A 177 6.32 -39.82 -4.01
C GLY A 177 6.17 -41.28 -4.46
N ASN A 178 5.07 -41.62 -5.13
CA ASN A 178 4.83 -42.97 -5.64
C ASN A 178 5.76 -43.35 -6.80
N SER A 179 6.24 -42.38 -7.57
CA SER A 179 7.11 -42.61 -8.74
C SER A 179 8.60 -42.72 -8.42
N GLY A 180 9.00 -42.53 -7.15
CA GLY A 180 10.40 -42.52 -6.72
C GLY A 180 11.22 -41.33 -7.22
N LYS A 181 10.59 -40.34 -7.87
CA LYS A 181 11.27 -39.14 -8.35
C LYS A 181 11.61 -38.21 -7.19
N HIS A 182 12.83 -37.68 -7.20
CA HIS A 182 13.27 -36.69 -6.23
C HIS A 182 12.60 -35.34 -6.48
N VAL A 183 12.20 -34.70 -5.38
CA VAL A 183 11.70 -33.33 -5.38
C VAL A 183 12.69 -32.48 -4.60
N VAL A 184 13.04 -31.30 -5.13
CA VAL A 184 13.99 -30.40 -4.47
C VAL A 184 13.26 -29.15 -4.00
N ILE A 185 13.46 -28.80 -2.74
CA ILE A 185 13.09 -27.47 -2.21
C ILE A 185 14.36 -26.65 -2.15
N LEU A 186 14.33 -25.51 -2.84
CA LEU A 186 15.38 -24.51 -2.77
C LEU A 186 14.94 -23.40 -1.83
N THR A 187 15.78 -23.08 -0.85
CA THR A 187 15.56 -21.95 0.05
C THR A 187 16.84 -21.16 0.23
N GLN A 188 16.72 -19.91 0.67
CA GLN A 188 17.82 -19.20 1.32
C GLN A 188 18.12 -19.80 2.70
N THR A 189 19.22 -19.37 3.31
CA THR A 189 19.52 -19.67 4.71
C THR A 189 18.47 -19.04 5.63
N PHE A 190 17.72 -19.89 6.35
CA PHE A 190 16.72 -19.46 7.32
C PHE A 190 17.25 -19.60 8.76
N ALA A 191 17.50 -18.48 9.43
CA ALA A 191 17.76 -18.44 10.87
C ALA A 191 16.45 -18.51 11.69
N SER A 192 15.64 -19.56 11.49
CA SER A 192 14.32 -19.71 12.13
C SER A 192 14.06 -21.13 12.62
N PRO A 193 13.93 -21.37 13.95
CA PRO A 193 13.63 -22.68 14.51
C PRO A 193 12.27 -23.23 14.05
N THR A 194 11.27 -22.37 13.87
CA THR A 194 9.93 -22.77 13.44
C THR A 194 9.94 -23.21 11.97
N THR A 195 10.65 -22.49 11.11
CA THR A 195 10.83 -22.87 9.70
C THR A 195 11.57 -24.20 9.58
N GLN A 196 12.64 -24.41 10.36
CA GLN A 196 13.37 -25.68 10.38
C GLN A 196 12.46 -26.85 10.84
N SER A 197 11.64 -26.62 11.87
CA SER A 197 10.67 -27.60 12.35
C SER A 197 9.63 -27.96 11.27
N ILE A 198 9.12 -26.98 10.52
CA ILE A 198 8.18 -27.19 9.41
C ILE A 198 8.85 -27.99 8.28
N LEU A 199 10.08 -27.62 7.87
CA LEU A 199 10.83 -28.35 6.84
C LEU A 199 11.08 -29.80 7.26
N ASN A 200 11.51 -30.03 8.49
CA ASN A 200 11.73 -31.38 9.02
C ASN A 200 10.43 -32.22 9.00
N LYS A 201 9.29 -31.63 9.37
CA LYS A 201 7.98 -32.32 9.29
C LYS A 201 7.60 -32.61 7.83
N PHE A 202 7.87 -31.68 6.93
CA PHE A 202 7.56 -31.83 5.51
C PHE A 202 8.40 -32.93 4.85
N ILE A 203 9.71 -32.97 5.13
CA ILE A 203 10.62 -34.03 4.64
C ILE A 203 10.24 -35.39 5.23
N LYS A 204 9.85 -35.44 6.51
CA LYS A 204 9.35 -36.69 7.13
C LYS A 204 8.09 -37.22 6.44
N GLN A 205 7.20 -36.34 5.99
CA GLN A 205 5.98 -36.72 5.28
C GLN A 205 6.26 -37.18 3.85
N PHE A 206 7.26 -36.59 3.19
CA PHE A 206 7.64 -36.90 1.81
C PHE A 206 9.15 -37.20 1.74
N PRO A 207 9.58 -38.45 1.99
CA PRO A 207 11.00 -38.80 2.05
C PRO A 207 11.78 -38.62 0.74
N ASN A 208 11.08 -38.50 -0.40
CA ASN A 208 11.67 -38.21 -1.70
C ASN A 208 12.05 -36.73 -1.87
N ILE A 209 11.76 -35.87 -0.88
CA ILE A 209 12.11 -34.46 -0.87
C ILE A 209 13.52 -34.25 -0.31
N ARG A 210 14.34 -33.52 -1.07
CA ARG A 210 15.63 -33.00 -0.63
C ARG A 210 15.52 -31.49 -0.43
N HIS A 211 15.89 -31.02 0.76
CA HIS A 211 16.08 -29.59 1.00
C HIS A 211 17.50 -29.19 0.63
N VAL A 212 17.63 -28.13 -0.17
CA VAL A 212 18.89 -27.55 -0.59
C VAL A 212 18.84 -26.05 -0.28
N THR A 213 19.86 -25.59 0.44
CA THR A 213 20.02 -24.17 0.75
C THR A 213 20.91 -23.53 -0.32
N TYR A 214 20.50 -22.39 -0.84
CA TYR A 214 21.23 -21.63 -1.85
C TYR A 214 21.23 -20.15 -1.46
N ASP A 215 22.42 -19.61 -1.23
CA ASP A 215 22.65 -18.20 -0.96
C ASP A 215 23.36 -17.56 -2.16
N ALA A 216 22.85 -16.43 -2.63
CA ALA A 216 23.44 -15.73 -3.79
C ALA A 216 24.84 -15.19 -3.49
N ILE A 217 25.09 -14.77 -2.25
CA ILE A 217 26.40 -14.37 -1.74
C ILE A 217 26.82 -15.42 -0.71
N SER A 218 27.70 -16.34 -1.13
CA SER A 218 28.06 -17.50 -0.32
C SER A 218 29.18 -17.18 0.66
N SER A 219 29.03 -17.61 1.91
CA SER A 219 30.11 -17.67 2.92
C SER A 219 30.52 -19.12 3.23
N SER A 220 30.32 -20.05 2.29
CA SER A 220 30.53 -21.49 2.50
C SER A 220 31.95 -21.84 2.92
N ALA A 221 32.97 -21.23 2.31
CA ALA A 221 34.37 -21.51 2.66
C ALA A 221 34.69 -21.20 4.13
N ALA A 222 34.15 -20.10 4.66
CA ALA A 222 34.31 -19.73 6.07
C ALA A 222 33.55 -20.71 6.99
N LEU A 223 32.34 -21.12 6.59
CA LEU A 223 31.54 -22.11 7.32
C LEU A 223 32.24 -23.48 7.36
N ASP A 224 32.79 -23.94 6.24
CA ASP A 224 33.52 -25.21 6.14
C ASP A 224 34.78 -25.18 7.00
N ALA A 225 35.53 -24.07 6.98
CA ALA A 225 36.70 -23.89 7.84
C ALA A 225 36.32 -23.94 9.34
N PHE A 226 35.23 -23.29 9.73
CA PHE A 226 34.76 -23.30 11.12
C PHE A 226 34.28 -24.69 11.53
N GLU A 227 33.56 -25.41 10.67
CA GLU A 227 33.12 -26.79 10.92
C GLU A 227 34.29 -27.75 11.05
N ASN A 228 35.31 -27.64 10.21
CA ASN A 228 36.48 -28.50 10.26
C ASN A 228 37.26 -28.40 11.58
N ILE A 229 37.20 -27.25 12.26
CA ILE A 229 37.91 -27.00 13.52
C ILE A 229 37.01 -27.24 14.74
N TYR A 230 35.76 -26.79 14.70
CA TYR A 230 34.86 -26.78 15.86
C TYR A 230 33.72 -27.81 15.78
N GLY A 231 33.55 -28.51 14.65
CA GLY A 231 32.52 -29.53 14.44
C GLY A 231 31.10 -29.00 14.21
N VAL A 232 30.94 -27.68 14.02
CA VAL A 232 29.64 -27.02 13.79
C VAL A 232 29.77 -26.04 12.62
N ARG A 233 28.79 -26.01 11.71
CA ARG A 233 28.73 -25.00 10.63
C ARG A 233 28.19 -23.70 11.17
N ALA A 234 29.07 -22.76 11.51
CA ALA A 234 28.72 -21.44 12.01
C ALA A 234 29.77 -20.39 11.60
N LEU A 235 29.46 -19.11 11.83
CA LEU A 235 30.40 -18.00 11.67
C LEU A 235 30.81 -17.48 13.05
N ALA A 236 32.04 -16.98 13.14
CA ALA A 236 32.52 -16.28 14.32
C ALA A 236 31.90 -14.88 14.40
N ASP A 237 31.36 -14.55 15.56
CA ASP A 237 30.90 -13.19 15.90
C ASP A 237 32.03 -12.47 16.65
N TYR A 238 32.72 -11.56 15.96
CA TYR A 238 33.90 -10.88 16.50
C TYR A 238 33.51 -9.63 17.29
N ASP A 239 33.89 -9.58 18.56
CA ASP A 239 33.72 -8.41 19.42
C ASP A 239 34.90 -7.43 19.25
N PHE A 240 34.77 -6.50 18.29
CA PHE A 240 35.78 -5.49 18.02
C PHE A 240 35.98 -4.48 19.16
N SER A 241 35.07 -4.37 20.13
CA SER A 241 35.23 -3.47 21.28
C SER A 241 36.35 -3.92 22.23
N LYS A 242 36.75 -5.19 22.13
CA LYS A 242 37.83 -5.81 22.91
C LYS A 242 39.15 -5.92 22.14
N ALA A 243 39.23 -5.34 20.93
CA ALA A 243 40.41 -5.40 20.10
C ALA A 243 41.14 -4.05 20.07
N GLU A 244 42.43 -4.05 20.40
CA GLU A 244 43.28 -2.85 20.29
C GLU A 244 43.80 -2.63 18.86
N THR A 245 44.05 -3.72 18.13
CA THR A 245 44.60 -3.69 16.77
C THR A 245 43.85 -4.69 15.91
N ILE A 246 43.38 -4.23 14.74
CA ILE A 246 42.67 -5.05 13.76
C ILE A 246 43.53 -5.12 12.50
N VAL A 247 43.90 -6.33 12.08
CA VAL A 247 44.61 -6.58 10.83
C VAL A 247 43.65 -7.21 9.83
N SER A 248 43.28 -6.45 8.80
CA SER A 248 42.39 -6.89 7.73
C SER A 248 43.19 -7.25 6.49
N ILE A 249 43.06 -8.49 6.01
CA ILE A 249 43.72 -8.99 4.80
C ILE A 249 42.67 -9.13 3.71
N ALA A 250 42.90 -8.47 2.58
CA ALA A 250 42.02 -8.49 1.40
C ALA A 250 42.35 -9.67 0.48
#